data_AF-A0A3D2VLS4-F1
#
_entry.id   AF-A0A3D2VLS4-F1
#
_cell.length_a   1.000
_cell.length_b   1.000
_cell.length_c   1.000
_cell.angle_alpha   90.00
_cell.angle_beta   90.00
_cell.angle_gamma   90.00
#
_symmetry.space_group_name_H-M   'P 1'
#
loop_
_entity.id
_entity.type
_entity.pdbx_description
1 polymer ?
#
loop_
_entity_poly.entity_id
_entity_poly.type
_entity_poly.pdbx_seq_one_letter_code
_entity_poly.pdbx_strand_id
1 'polypeptide(L)'
;MCSSDLRFLGFPIDRWPASLVASGTFVVALIAIAWLVWRAPVTPRIGSLLFLVVAAFCLTNKVYSPQYALWLLPLIVLARPRWRDVLIWQAGEAIYYMGVWLWLHHFSDDRNSLADQPYALLIMVHVAVTLYLVVLVVRDVLHPDRDPVRRSNHGSDPLSGDLVGAR
;
A
#
# COMPACT_ATOMS: atom_id res chain seq x y z
N MET A 1 24.44 -8.03 32.12
CA MET A 1 23.14 -7.33 32.03
C MET A 1 22.40 -7.89 30.83
N CYS A 2 21.15 -8.31 31.06
CA CYS A 2 20.39 -9.28 30.28
C CYS A 2 20.20 -8.88 28.81
N SER A 3 20.79 -9.64 27.87
CA SER A 3 20.36 -9.64 26.47
C SER A 3 19.12 -10.53 26.43
N SER A 4 17.95 -9.90 26.61
CA SER A 4 16.69 -10.60 26.50
C SER A 4 16.46 -10.86 25.00
N ASP A 5 16.67 -12.10 24.57
CA ASP A 5 16.18 -12.64 23.30
C ASP A 5 14.69 -12.26 23.19
N LEU A 6 14.40 -11.18 22.49
CA LEU A 6 13.05 -10.75 22.18
C LEU A 6 12.48 -11.82 21.25
N ARG A 7 11.59 -12.65 21.79
CA ARG A 7 10.99 -13.80 21.09
C ARG A 7 9.52 -13.54 20.87
N PHE A 8 9.11 -13.48 19.60
CA PHE A 8 7.70 -13.45 19.25
C PHE A 8 7.26 -14.89 18.96
N LEU A 9 6.34 -15.45 19.76
CA LEU A 9 5.83 -16.83 19.61
C LEU A 9 6.93 -17.93 19.58
N GLY A 10 8.05 -17.71 20.28
CA GLY A 10 9.17 -18.65 20.36
C GLY A 10 10.24 -18.49 19.28
N PHE A 11 10.05 -17.58 18.32
CA PHE A 11 11.04 -17.27 17.28
C PHE A 11 11.94 -16.09 17.70
N PRO A 12 13.29 -16.23 17.60
CA PRO A 12 14.21 -15.13 17.86
C PRO A 12 14.02 -14.00 16.83
N ILE A 13 13.77 -12.77 17.30
CA ILE A 13 13.51 -11.60 16.45
C ILE A 13 14.81 -11.04 15.84
N ASP A 14 15.98 -11.38 16.40
CA ASP A 14 17.32 -10.97 15.94
C ASP A 14 17.84 -11.75 14.73
N ARG A 15 17.16 -12.85 14.35
CA ARG A 15 17.71 -13.82 13.38
C ARG A 15 17.74 -13.33 11.93
N TRP A 16 16.95 -12.31 11.58
CA TRP A 16 16.80 -11.85 10.20
C TRP A 16 17.03 -10.35 10.10
N PRO A 17 17.96 -9.88 9.25
CA PRO A 17 18.11 -8.45 9.03
C PRO A 17 16.80 -7.90 8.45
N ALA A 18 16.27 -6.83 9.04
CA ALA A 18 14.99 -6.23 8.63
C ALA A 18 14.93 -5.92 7.12
N SER A 19 16.07 -5.61 6.51
CA SER A 19 16.19 -5.42 5.06
C SER A 19 15.82 -6.68 4.27
N LEU A 20 16.24 -7.86 4.72
CA LEU A 20 15.95 -9.12 4.03
C LEU A 20 14.47 -9.50 4.16
N VAL A 21 13.88 -9.27 5.34
CA VAL A 21 12.45 -9.48 5.56
C VAL A 21 11.63 -8.55 4.66
N ALA A 22 12.00 -7.27 4.60
CA ALA A 22 11.37 -6.27 3.73
C ALA A 22 11.46 -6.69 2.24
N SER A 23 12.67 -6.98 1.76
CA SER A 23 12.88 -7.41 0.37
C SER A 23 12.17 -8.73 0.04
N GLY A 24 12.21 -9.71 0.93
CA GLY A 24 11.53 -10.99 0.74
C GLY A 24 10.02 -10.83 0.65
N THR A 25 9.43 -10.03 1.54
CA THR A 25 7.98 -9.73 1.52
C THR A 25 7.60 -8.97 0.25
N PHE A 26 8.43 -8.04 -0.21
CA PHE A 26 8.22 -7.33 -1.47
C PHE A 26 8.23 -8.28 -2.67
N VAL A 27 9.19 -9.20 -2.74
CA VAL A 27 9.24 -10.22 -3.81
C VAL A 27 7.99 -11.11 -3.79
N VAL A 28 7.54 -11.53 -2.60
CA VAL A 28 6.28 -12.28 -2.45
C VAL A 28 5.09 -11.47 -2.96
N ALA A 29 5.03 -10.17 -2.66
CA ALA A 29 3.98 -9.28 -3.15
C ALA A 29 4.02 -9.15 -4.69
N LEU A 30 5.20 -9.06 -5.30
CA LEU A 30 5.35 -9.04 -6.76
C LEU A 30 4.88 -10.36 -7.39
N ILE A 31 5.19 -11.51 -6.79
CA ILE A 31 4.69 -12.81 -7.24
C ILE A 31 3.17 -12.87 -7.14
N ALA A 32 2.58 -12.34 -6.06
CA ALA A 32 1.13 -12.28 -5.90
C ALA A 32 0.49 -11.37 -6.97
N ILE A 33 1.11 -10.25 -7.32
CA ILE A 33 0.66 -9.37 -8.41
C ILE A 33 0.78 -10.08 -9.77
N ALA A 34 1.88 -10.77 -10.04
CA ALA A 34 2.06 -11.54 -11.28
C ALA A 34 1.00 -12.65 -11.41
N TRP A 35 0.72 -13.36 -10.31
CA TRP A 35 -0.34 -14.36 -10.26
C TRP A 35 -1.73 -13.75 -10.46
N LEU A 36 -1.98 -12.57 -9.91
CA LEU A 36 -3.22 -11.83 -10.13
C LEU A 36 -3.39 -11.45 -11.61
N VAL A 37 -2.34 -10.97 -12.27
CA VAL A 37 -2.35 -10.67 -13.71
C VAL A 37 -2.68 -11.91 -14.52
N TRP A 38 -2.07 -13.05 -14.18
CA TRP A 38 -2.33 -14.31 -14.88
C TRP A 38 -3.77 -14.82 -14.70
N ARG A 39 -4.37 -14.55 -13.53
CA ARG A 39 -5.75 -14.92 -13.23
C ARG A 39 -6.78 -13.90 -13.74
N ALA A 40 -6.35 -12.74 -14.20
CA ALA A 40 -7.25 -11.67 -14.62
C ALA A 40 -8.02 -12.10 -15.90
N PRO A 41 -9.35 -11.98 -15.91
CA PRO A 41 -10.17 -12.39 -17.06
C PRO A 41 -9.95 -11.53 -18.31
N VAL A 42 -9.46 -10.30 -18.12
CA VAL A 42 -9.08 -9.35 -19.18
C VAL A 42 -7.76 -8.71 -18.77
N THR A 43 -7.06 -8.11 -19.75
CA THR A 43 -5.80 -7.41 -19.47
C THR A 43 -6.01 -6.32 -18.40
N PRO A 44 -5.33 -6.41 -17.24
CA PRO A 44 -5.42 -5.42 -16.20
C PRO A 44 -4.82 -4.09 -16.68
N ARG A 45 -5.42 -2.98 -16.25
CA ARG A 45 -5.00 -1.64 -16.67
C ARG A 45 -3.62 -1.30 -16.12
N ILE A 46 -2.84 -0.55 -16.91
CA ILE A 46 -1.48 -0.15 -16.51
C ILE A 46 -1.51 0.64 -15.19
N GLY A 47 -2.47 1.56 -15.03
CA GLY A 47 -2.63 2.33 -13.79
C GLY A 47 -2.89 1.46 -12.56
N SER A 48 -3.67 0.38 -12.69
CA SER A 48 -3.94 -0.56 -11.59
C SER A 48 -2.69 -1.35 -11.20
N LEU A 49 -1.89 -1.80 -12.17
CA LEU A 49 -0.65 -2.52 -11.89
C LEU A 49 0.40 -1.62 -11.24
N LEU A 50 0.58 -0.40 -11.77
CA LEU A 50 1.50 0.59 -11.19
C LEU A 50 1.10 0.91 -9.74
N PHE A 51 -0.19 1.11 -9.47
CA PHE A 51 -0.68 1.31 -8.11
C PHE A 51 -0.34 0.12 -7.21
N LEU A 52 -0.61 -1.11 -7.62
CA LEU A 52 -0.36 -2.30 -6.80
C LEU A 52 1.12 -2.49 -6.49
N VAL A 53 2.01 -2.26 -7.47
CA VAL A 53 3.46 -2.39 -7.30
C VAL A 53 3.98 -1.33 -6.32
N VAL A 54 3.57 -0.07 -6.49
CA VAL A 54 4.01 1.01 -5.59
C VAL A 54 3.41 0.84 -4.19
N ALA A 55 2.15 0.42 -4.07
CA ALA A 55 1.53 0.12 -2.79
C ALA A 55 2.23 -1.05 -2.07
N ALA A 56 2.57 -2.12 -2.80
CA ALA A 56 3.35 -3.24 -2.26
C ALA A 56 4.73 -2.76 -1.78
N PHE A 57 5.40 -1.89 -2.54
CA PHE A 57 6.66 -1.29 -2.13
C PHE A 57 6.49 -0.47 -0.83
N CYS A 58 5.50 0.42 -0.77
CA CYS A 58 5.23 1.25 0.41
C CYS A 58 4.93 0.41 1.66
N LEU A 59 4.16 -0.68 1.53
CA LEU A 59 3.77 -1.56 2.64
C LEU A 59 4.89 -2.47 3.13
N THR A 60 5.86 -2.82 2.29
CA THR A 60 6.93 -3.78 2.62
C THR A 60 8.25 -3.11 2.96
N ASN A 61 8.41 -1.83 2.60
CA ASN A 61 9.64 -1.10 2.87
C ASN A 61 9.81 -0.84 4.38
N LYS A 62 10.97 -1.22 4.92
CA LYS A 62 11.32 -0.99 6.33
C LYS A 62 11.55 0.48 6.66
N VAL A 63 11.92 1.29 5.66
CA VAL A 63 12.09 2.74 5.81
C VAL A 63 10.90 3.37 5.14
N TYR A 64 9.90 3.76 5.93
CA TYR A 64 8.71 4.41 5.42
C TYR A 64 8.72 5.89 5.82
N SER A 65 8.60 6.76 4.81
CA SER A 65 8.34 8.19 5.02
C SER A 65 6.88 8.47 4.65
N PRO A 66 6.13 9.27 5.43
CA PRO A 66 4.77 9.69 5.06
C PRO A 66 4.67 10.32 3.66
N GLN A 67 5.79 10.83 3.13
CA GLN A 67 5.89 11.36 1.77
C GLN A 67 5.62 10.31 0.68
N TYR A 68 5.83 9.03 0.95
CA TYR A 68 5.57 7.94 0.00
C TYR A 68 4.08 7.82 -0.35
N ALA A 69 3.18 8.24 0.54
CA ALA A 69 1.76 8.32 0.24
C ALA A 69 1.48 9.23 -0.97
N LEU A 70 2.28 10.28 -1.19
CA LEU A 70 2.09 11.18 -2.35
C LEU A 70 2.28 10.47 -3.69
N TRP A 71 3.04 9.37 -3.74
CA TRP A 71 3.19 8.57 -4.96
C TRP A 71 1.92 7.76 -5.25
N LEU A 72 1.20 7.34 -4.22
CA LEU A 72 -0.04 6.59 -4.36
C LEU A 72 -1.21 7.46 -4.84
N LEU A 73 -1.21 8.75 -4.51
CA LEU A 73 -2.29 9.69 -4.87
C LEU A 73 -2.58 9.78 -6.38
N PRO A 74 -1.60 10.08 -7.27
CA PRO A 74 -1.88 10.10 -8.71
C PRO A 74 -2.24 8.70 -9.23
N LEU A 75 -1.62 7.66 -8.69
CA LEU A 75 -1.84 6.28 -9.12
C LEU A 75 -3.25 5.79 -8.78
N ILE A 76 -3.80 6.12 -7.61
CA ILE A 76 -5.17 5.75 -7.26
C ILE A 76 -6.18 6.50 -8.11
N VAL A 77 -5.90 7.76 -8.48
CA VAL A 77 -6.77 8.52 -9.40
C VAL A 77 -6.81 7.85 -10.77
N LEU A 78 -5.68 7.38 -11.29
CA LEU A 78 -5.61 6.63 -12.55
C LEU A 78 -6.25 5.24 -12.43
N ALA A 79 -5.99 4.52 -11.34
CA ALA A 79 -6.48 3.16 -11.14
C ALA A 79 -7.98 3.12 -10.85
N ARG A 80 -8.49 4.04 -10.03
CA ARG A 80 -9.88 4.05 -9.57
C ARG A 80 -10.33 5.48 -9.22
N PRO A 81 -10.90 6.25 -10.17
CA PRO A 81 -11.34 7.63 -9.96
C PRO A 81 -12.65 7.72 -9.15
N ARG A 82 -12.66 7.16 -7.94
CA ARG A 82 -13.77 7.23 -6.98
C ARG A 82 -13.36 8.12 -5.81
N TRP A 83 -13.84 9.36 -5.82
CA TRP A 83 -13.53 10.37 -4.80
C TRP A 83 -13.77 9.90 -3.36
N ARG A 84 -14.81 9.09 -3.12
CA ARG A 84 -15.12 8.54 -1.79
C ARG A 84 -13.97 7.69 -1.24
N ASP A 85 -13.40 6.80 -2.05
CA ASP A 85 -12.33 5.91 -1.62
C ASP A 85 -11.04 6.70 -1.37
N VAL A 86 -10.76 7.69 -2.23
CA VAL A 86 -9.60 8.59 -2.09
C VAL A 86 -9.72 9.42 -0.81
N LEU A 87 -10.90 9.94 -0.48
CA LEU A 87 -11.11 10.72 0.75
C LEU A 87 -10.97 9.88 2.02
N ILE A 88 -11.48 8.64 2.02
CA ILE A 88 -11.32 7.71 3.16
C ILE A 88 -9.84 7.44 3.41
N TRP A 89 -9.10 7.13 2.33
CA TRP A 89 -7.66 6.88 2.44
C TRP A 89 -6.88 8.13 2.86
N GLN A 90 -7.17 9.30 2.26
CA GLN A 90 -6.54 10.56 2.63
C GLN A 90 -6.77 10.95 4.09
N ALA A 91 -7.97 10.71 4.63
CA ALA A 91 -8.23 10.93 6.05
C ALA A 91 -7.35 10.03 6.94
N GLY A 92 -7.19 8.76 6.56
CA GLY A 92 -6.29 7.82 7.25
C GLY A 92 -4.83 8.25 7.19
N GLU A 93 -4.34 8.66 6.02
CA GLU A 93 -2.96 9.16 5.84
C GLU A 93 -2.72 10.46 6.61
N ALA A 94 -3.68 11.38 6.64
CA ALA A 94 -3.56 12.63 7.40
C ALA A 94 -3.49 12.37 8.91
N ILE A 95 -4.29 11.43 9.41
CA ILE A 95 -4.26 10.99 10.81
C ILE A 95 -2.90 10.35 11.14
N TYR A 96 -2.41 9.46 10.27
CA TYR A 96 -1.10 8.84 10.44
C TYR A 96 0.04 9.87 10.40
N TYR A 97 -0.02 10.81 9.45
CA TYR A 97 0.95 11.91 9.32
C TYR A 97 1.04 12.72 10.61
N MET A 98 -0.10 13.11 11.18
CA MET A 98 -0.14 13.80 12.47
C MET A 98 0.45 12.94 13.59
N GLY A 99 0.12 11.64 13.61
CA GLY A 99 0.67 10.67 14.55
C GLY A 99 2.19 10.59 14.54
N VAL A 100 2.79 10.57 13.36
CA VAL A 100 4.25 10.55 13.19
C VAL A 100 4.89 11.78 13.83
N TRP A 101 4.33 12.98 13.61
CA TRP A 101 4.88 14.19 14.21
C TRP A 101 4.71 14.24 15.73
N LEU A 102 3.56 13.80 16.25
CA LEU A 102 3.32 13.72 17.69
C LEU A 102 4.24 12.68 18.36
N TRP A 103 4.53 11.57 17.69
CA TRP A 103 5.49 10.58 18.18
C TRP A 103 6.93 11.09 18.09
N LEU A 104 7.32 11.76 16.99
CA LEU A 104 8.64 12.39 16.85
C LEU A 104 8.91 13.45 17.92
N HIS A 105 7.86 14.12 18.42
CA HIS A 105 7.99 15.07 19.52
C HIS A 105 8.61 14.46 20.78
N HIS A 106 8.49 13.14 20.97
CA HIS A 106 9.14 12.38 22.05
C HIS A 106 10.65 12.62 22.13
N PHE A 107 11.31 12.89 21.01
CA PHE A 107 12.76 13.14 20.98
C PHE A 107 13.16 14.58 21.33
N SER A 108 12.19 15.50 21.45
CA SER A 108 12.43 16.93 21.74
C SER A 108 11.83 17.37 23.07
N ASP A 109 10.66 16.87 23.45
CA ASP A 109 10.00 17.16 24.73
C ASP A 109 9.01 16.03 25.09
N ASP A 110 9.20 15.40 26.25
CA ASP A 110 8.43 14.21 26.64
C ASP A 110 6.97 14.51 26.95
N ARG A 111 6.65 15.72 27.43
CA ARG A 111 5.37 16.03 28.08
C ARG A 111 4.14 15.95 27.16
N ASN A 112 4.30 16.17 25.86
CA ASN A 112 3.21 16.19 24.88
C ASN A 112 3.40 15.15 23.75
N SER A 113 4.24 14.14 23.98
CA SER A 113 4.57 13.14 22.98
C SER A 113 3.54 12.00 22.93
N LEU A 114 3.34 11.43 21.74
CA LEU A 114 2.49 10.25 21.58
C LEU A 114 3.24 9.01 22.10
N ALA A 115 2.64 8.27 23.05
CA ALA A 115 3.22 7.02 23.51
C ALA A 115 3.34 5.97 22.37
N ASP A 116 4.20 4.96 22.54
CA ASP A 116 4.46 3.97 21.50
C ASP A 116 3.22 3.14 21.11
N GLN A 117 2.37 2.80 22.08
CA GLN A 117 1.14 2.03 21.83
C GLN A 117 0.14 2.73 20.89
N PRO A 118 -0.27 4.00 21.15
CA PRO A 118 -1.15 4.71 20.21
C PRO A 118 -0.45 4.95 18.86
N TYR A 119 0.87 5.14 18.82
CA TYR A 119 1.58 5.26 17.55
C TYR A 119 1.52 3.97 16.72
N ALA A 120 1.70 2.80 17.35
CA ALA A 120 1.53 1.51 16.71
C ALA A 120 0.10 1.32 16.15
N LEU A 121 -0.92 1.78 16.88
CA LEU A 121 -2.30 1.76 16.38
C LEU A 121 -2.47 2.64 15.12
N LEU A 122 -1.84 3.82 15.07
CA LEU A 122 -1.87 4.70 13.90
C LEU A 122 -1.19 4.06 12.68
N ILE A 123 -0.07 3.35 12.89
CA ILE A 123 0.56 2.53 11.84
C ILE A 123 -0.42 1.46 11.33
N MET A 124 -1.10 0.75 12.23
CA MET A 124 -2.09 -0.27 11.86
C MET A 124 -3.25 0.34 11.05
N VAL A 125 -3.72 1.54 11.41
CA VAL A 125 -4.73 2.27 10.64
C VAL A 125 -4.22 2.60 9.24
N HIS A 126 -3.01 3.16 9.12
CA HIS A 126 -2.36 3.46 7.84
C HIS A 126 -2.26 2.21 6.94
N VAL A 127 -1.77 1.11 7.49
CA VAL A 127 -1.68 -0.17 6.77
C VAL A 127 -3.07 -0.65 6.34
N ALA A 128 -4.07 -0.58 7.22
CA ALA A 128 -5.43 -1.00 6.93
C ALA A 128 -6.10 -0.16 5.82
N VAL A 129 -5.95 1.17 5.84
CA VAL A 129 -6.53 2.03 4.79
C VAL A 129 -5.82 1.86 3.44
N THR A 130 -4.51 1.61 3.45
CA THR A 130 -3.76 1.32 2.22
C THR A 130 -4.15 -0.06 1.65
N LEU A 131 -4.25 -1.08 2.51
CA LEU A 131 -4.74 -2.41 2.12
C LEU A 131 -6.18 -2.37 1.61
N TYR A 132 -7.04 -1.52 2.16
CA TYR A 132 -8.39 -1.29 1.64
C TYR A 132 -8.36 -0.87 0.17
N LEU A 133 -7.51 0.10 -0.21
CA LEU A 133 -7.34 0.50 -1.62
C LEU A 133 -6.78 -0.65 -2.47
N VAL A 134 -5.79 -1.39 -1.98
CA VAL A 134 -5.23 -2.56 -2.67
C VAL A 134 -6.33 -3.57 -2.97
N VAL A 135 -7.13 -3.97 -1.98
CA VAL A 135 -8.24 -4.92 -2.15
C VAL A 135 -9.27 -4.40 -3.16
N LEU A 136 -9.59 -3.11 -3.10
CA LEU A 136 -10.52 -2.50 -4.04
C LEU A 136 -10.02 -2.52 -5.49
N VAL A 137 -8.72 -2.32 -5.72
CA VAL A 137 -8.09 -2.38 -7.04
C VAL A 137 -8.01 -3.83 -7.52
N VAL A 138 -7.59 -4.77 -6.66
CA VAL A 138 -7.59 -6.21 -6.97
C VAL A 138 -8.98 -6.70 -7.36
N ARG A 139 -10.02 -6.25 -6.65
CA ARG A 139 -11.41 -6.57 -6.96
C ARG A 139 -11.83 -6.06 -8.34
N ASP A 140 -11.40 -4.86 -8.72
CA ASP A 140 -11.73 -4.30 -10.04
C ASP A 140 -10.95 -5.03 -11.16
N VAL A 141 -9.75 -5.55 -10.88
CA VAL A 141 -9.00 -6.41 -11.81
C VAL A 141 -9.69 -7.77 -12.02
N LEU A 142 -10.18 -8.40 -10.95
CA LEU A 142 -10.85 -9.70 -11.02
C LEU A 142 -12.30 -9.61 -11.53
N HIS A 143 -12.95 -8.46 -11.35
CA HIS A 143 -14.32 -8.20 -11.81
C HIS A 143 -14.40 -6.97 -12.72
N PRO A 144 -14.04 -7.12 -14.01
CA PRO A 144 -13.94 -6.00 -14.95
C PRO A 144 -15.25 -5.23 -15.13
N ASP A 145 -16.41 -5.86 -14.93
CA ASP A 145 -17.72 -5.22 -15.04
C ASP A 145 -17.93 -4.09 -14.03
N ARG A 146 -17.18 -4.09 -12.92
CA ARG A 146 -17.27 -3.09 -11.85
C ARG A 146 -16.22 -1.98 -11.96
N ASP A 147 -15.34 -2.08 -12.95
CA ASP A 147 -14.27 -1.14 -13.21
C ASP A 147 -14.84 0.20 -13.73
N PRO A 148 -14.74 1.30 -12.96
CA PRO A 148 -15.32 2.59 -13.35
C PRO A 148 -14.68 3.17 -14.62
N VAL A 149 -13.37 2.97 -14.83
CA VAL A 149 -12.66 3.54 -15.99
C VAL A 149 -12.97 2.77 -17.25
N ARG A 150 -13.12 1.44 -17.14
CA ARG A 150 -13.50 0.60 -18.29
C ARG A 150 -14.93 0.90 -18.75
N ARG A 151 -15.85 1.14 -17.80
CA ARG A 151 -17.24 1.52 -18.11
C ARG A 151 -17.36 2.88 -18.78
N SER A 152 -16.52 3.84 -18.41
CA SER A 152 -16.51 5.17 -19.04
C SER A 152 -15.83 5.20 -20.42
N ASN A 153 -14.91 4.26 -20.70
CA ASN A 153 -14.08 4.24 -21.91
C ASN A 153 -14.39 3.07 -22.87
N HIS A 154 -15.65 2.65 -22.96
CA HIS A 154 -16.10 1.64 -23.93
C HIS A 154 -15.30 0.32 -23.90
N GLY A 155 -14.82 -0.11 -22.73
CA GLY A 155 -14.07 -1.36 -22.61
C GLY A 155 -12.55 -1.26 -22.82
N SER A 156 -12.03 -0.12 -23.30
CA SER A 156 -10.61 0.10 -23.59
C SER A 156 -9.83 0.72 -22.42
N ASP A 157 -8.52 0.47 -22.35
CA ASP A 157 -7.61 1.14 -21.40
C ASP A 157 -6.97 2.38 -22.05
N PRO A 158 -7.27 3.60 -21.59
CA PRO A 158 -6.72 4.83 -22.16
C PRO A 158 -5.19 4.91 -22.11
N LEU A 159 -4.55 4.23 -21.14
CA LEU A 159 -3.10 4.26 -20.96
C LEU A 159 -2.37 3.21 -21.80
N SER A 160 -3.09 2.24 -22.37
CA SER A 160 -2.49 1.11 -23.07
C SER A 160 -2.00 1.45 -24.48
N GLY A 161 -2.44 2.57 -25.07
CA GLY A 161 -2.10 2.97 -26.44
C GLY A 161 -2.42 1.91 -27.49
N ASP A 162 -1.88 2.07 -28.71
CA ASP A 162 -2.11 1.17 -29.85
C ASP A 162 -1.46 -0.23 -29.70
N LEU A 163 -0.74 -0.47 -28.61
CA LEU A 163 0.04 -1.70 -28.39
C LEU A 163 -0.81 -2.97 -28.22
N VAL A 164 -2.13 -2.82 -28.07
CA VAL A 164 -3.09 -3.95 -27.94
C VAL A 164 -3.83 -4.24 -29.26
N GLY A 165 -3.69 -3.39 -30.28
CA GLY A 165 -4.37 -3.51 -31.59
C GLY A 165 -3.64 -4.36 -32.64
N ALA A 166 -2.40 -4.78 -32.39
CA ALA A 166 -1.64 -5.64 -33.31
C ALA A 166 -1.73 -7.11 -32.88
N ARG A 167 -2.82 -7.79 -33.23
CA ARG A 167 -2.91 -9.24 -33.24
C ARG A 167 -3.55 -9.72 -34.54
#